data_AF-S9R0N2-F1
#
_entry.id   AF-S9R0N2-F1
#
_cell.length_a   1.000
_cell.length_b   1.000
_cell.length_c   1.000
_cell.angle_alpha   90.00
_cell.angle_beta   90.00
_cell.angle_gamma   90.00
#
_symmetry.space_group_name_H-M   'P 1'
#
loop_
_entity.id
_entity.type
_entity.pdbx_description
1 polymer ?
#
loop_
_entity_poly.entity_id
_entity_poly.type
_entity_poly.pdbx_seq_one_letter_code
_entity_poly.pdbx_strand_id
1 'polypeptide(L)'
;MIGLQAVAWLAGEDELLPVFLGATGASEAEFRTGLSDPGFQGAVLDFILMDDAWVRGFCESHDLGYEAPREARALLPGGGEVHWT
;
A
#
# COMPACT_ATOMS: atom_id res chain seq x y z
N MET A 1 -9.31 3.98 -7.05
CA MET A 1 -9.27 3.46 -5.66
C MET A 1 -7.81 3.38 -5.27
N ILE A 2 -7.36 4.22 -4.34
CA ILE A 2 -5.92 4.42 -4.07
C ILE A 2 -5.24 3.13 -3.59
N GLY A 3 -5.90 2.32 -2.75
CA GLY A 3 -5.34 1.02 -2.31
C GLY A 3 -5.06 0.05 -3.46
N LEU A 4 -6.00 -0.13 -4.39
CA LEU A 4 -5.78 -0.94 -5.59
C LEU A 4 -4.67 -0.36 -6.48
N GLN A 5 -4.62 0.97 -6.63
CA GLN A 5 -3.56 1.64 -7.38
C GLN A 5 -2.19 1.38 -6.75
N ALA A 6 -2.10 1.41 -5.42
CA ALA A 6 -0.88 1.11 -4.68
C ALA A 6 -0.39 -0.33 -4.91
N VAL A 7 -1.30 -1.33 -4.87
CA VAL A 7 -0.94 -2.73 -5.18
C VAL A 7 -0.45 -2.86 -6.62
N ALA A 8 -1.14 -2.22 -7.58
CA ALA A 8 -0.76 -2.27 -8.99
C ALA A 8 0.56 -1.56 -9.28
N TRP A 9 0.82 -0.43 -8.62
CA TRP A 9 2.08 0.30 -8.71
C TRP A 9 3.23 -0.54 -8.16
N LEU A 10 3.08 -1.07 -6.93
CA LEU A 10 4.10 -1.92 -6.31
C LEU A 10 4.42 -3.17 -7.14
N ALA A 11 3.44 -3.71 -7.87
CA ALA A 11 3.66 -4.84 -8.79
C ALA A 11 4.63 -4.52 -9.94
N GLY A 12 4.78 -3.24 -10.30
CA GLY A 12 5.72 -2.76 -11.33
C GLY A 12 7.07 -2.31 -10.79
N GLU A 13 7.24 -2.27 -9.46
CA GLU A 13 8.48 -1.83 -8.82
C GLU A 13 9.38 -3.03 -8.51
N ASP A 14 10.27 -3.38 -9.46
CA ASP A 14 11.13 -4.56 -9.38
C ASP A 14 12.05 -4.60 -8.14
N GLU A 15 12.38 -3.44 -7.58
CA GLU A 15 13.21 -3.33 -6.37
C GLU A 15 12.38 -3.34 -5.08
N LEU A 16 11.13 -2.85 -5.11
CA LEU A 16 10.30 -2.71 -3.92
C LEU A 16 9.41 -3.93 -3.69
N LEU A 17 8.93 -4.58 -4.75
CA LEU A 17 8.10 -5.77 -4.62
C LEU A 17 8.80 -6.89 -3.82
N PRO A 18 10.08 -7.26 -4.09
CA PRO A 18 10.77 -8.27 -3.29
C PRO A 18 10.92 -7.87 -1.81
N VAL A 19 11.11 -6.57 -1.54
CA VAL A 19 11.22 -6.05 -0.17
C VAL A 19 9.89 -6.19 0.56
N PHE A 20 8.78 -5.84 -0.08
CA PHE A 20 7.44 -6.03 0.49
C PHE A 20 7.16 -7.51 0.77
N LEU A 21 7.41 -8.41 -0.18
CA LEU A 21 7.19 -9.85 -0.01
C LEU A 21 8.06 -10.40 1.13
N GLY A 22 9.32 -9.98 1.22
CA GLY A 22 10.23 -10.37 2.30
C GLY A 22 9.81 -9.83 3.68
N ALA A 23 9.29 -8.60 3.75
CA ALA A 23 8.87 -7.96 4.99
C ALA A 23 7.54 -8.52 5.53
N THR A 24 6.61 -8.87 4.63
CA THR A 24 5.27 -9.37 5.00
C THR A 24 5.18 -10.89 5.07
N GLY A 25 6.13 -11.60 4.44
CA GLY A 25 6.06 -13.05 4.25
C GLY A 25 5.05 -13.48 3.18
N ALA A 26 4.44 -12.54 2.45
CA ALA A 26 3.53 -12.83 1.36
C ALA A 26 4.27 -13.47 0.18
N SER A 27 3.60 -14.41 -0.49
CA SER A 27 4.03 -14.95 -1.78
C SER A 27 3.53 -14.09 -2.94
N GLU A 28 4.15 -14.23 -4.13
CA GLU A 28 3.62 -13.61 -5.35
C GLU A 28 2.18 -14.02 -5.66
N ALA A 29 1.81 -15.26 -5.33
CA ALA A 29 0.46 -15.75 -5.54
C ALA A 29 -0.54 -14.99 -4.65
N GLU A 30 -0.22 -14.86 -3.36
CA GLU A 30 -1.02 -14.08 -2.40
C GLU A 30 -1.09 -12.61 -2.83
N PHE A 31 0.02 -12.03 -3.28
CA PHE A 31 0.05 -10.67 -3.80
C PHE A 31 -0.93 -10.45 -4.96
N ARG A 32 -0.95 -11.37 -5.94
CA ARG A 32 -1.89 -11.30 -7.08
C ARG A 32 -3.34 -11.44 -6.63
N THR A 33 -3.62 -12.31 -5.66
CA THR A 33 -4.99 -12.49 -5.14
C THR A 33 -5.45 -11.38 -4.20
N GLY A 34 -4.51 -10.67 -3.56
CA GLY A 34 -4.76 -9.58 -2.62
C GLY A 34 -5.22 -8.26 -3.27
N LEU A 35 -5.21 -8.17 -4.60
CA LEU A 35 -5.65 -6.98 -5.35
C LEU A 35 -7.05 -6.48 -4.92
N SER A 36 -7.97 -7.39 -4.61
CA SER A 36 -9.35 -7.06 -4.21
C SER A 36 -9.57 -7.08 -2.70
N ASP A 37 -8.55 -7.41 -1.90
CA ASP A 37 -8.66 -7.51 -0.45
C ASP A 37 -8.33 -6.14 0.19
N PRO A 38 -9.30 -5.47 0.85
CA PRO A 38 -9.07 -4.17 1.44
C PRO A 38 -8.03 -4.18 2.57
N GLY A 39 -7.85 -5.30 3.28
CA GLY A 39 -6.82 -5.45 4.30
C GLY A 39 -5.43 -5.52 3.70
N PHE A 40 -5.27 -6.29 2.61
CA PHE A 40 -4.02 -6.38 1.85
C PHE A 40 -3.65 -5.05 1.19
N GLN A 41 -4.63 -4.35 0.59
CA GLN A 41 -4.44 -2.99 0.10
C GLN A 41 -3.97 -2.05 1.22
N GLY A 42 -4.49 -2.23 2.44
CA GLY A 42 -4.06 -1.50 3.63
C GLY A 42 -2.60 -1.78 3.98
N ALA A 43 -2.19 -3.05 3.99
CA ALA A 43 -0.80 -3.44 4.24
C ALA A 43 0.18 -2.90 3.19
N VAL A 44 -0.22 -2.83 1.91
CA VAL A 44 0.60 -2.22 0.86
C VAL A 44 0.73 -0.70 1.06
N LEU A 45 -0.36 -0.02 1.43
CA LEU A 45 -0.29 1.40 1.77
C LEU A 45 0.58 1.65 3.01
N ASP A 46 0.47 0.81 4.05
CA ASP A 46 1.35 0.87 5.23
C ASP A 46 2.82 0.76 4.83
N PHE A 47 3.14 -0.17 3.92
CA PHE A 47 4.49 -0.34 3.40
C PHE A 47 5.00 0.90 2.64
N ILE A 48 4.19 1.44 1.71
CA ILE A 48 4.57 2.65 0.94
C ILE A 48 4.78 3.84 1.88
N LEU A 49 3.96 3.97 2.93
CA LEU A 49 4.05 5.04 3.92
C LEU A 49 5.28 4.95 4.84
N MET A 50 6.10 3.89 4.75
CA MET A 50 7.32 3.75 5.56
C MET A 50 8.47 4.66 5.10
N ASP A 51 8.49 5.09 3.84
CA ASP A 51 9.58 5.90 3.27
C ASP A 51 9.03 7.00 2.35
N ASP A 52 9.44 8.24 2.60
CA ASP A 52 9.02 9.42 1.82
C ASP A 52 9.40 9.33 0.33
N ALA A 53 10.43 8.56 -0.04
CA ALA A 53 10.77 8.31 -1.44
C ALA A 53 9.71 7.42 -2.13
N TRP A 54 9.19 6.41 -1.43
CA TRP A 54 8.15 5.53 -1.97
C TRP A 54 6.81 6.24 -2.06
N VAL A 55 6.45 7.03 -1.05
CA VAL A 55 5.28 7.91 -1.09
C VAL A 55 5.33 8.84 -2.30
N ARG A 56 6.48 9.51 -2.52
CA ARG A 56 6.66 10.40 -3.68
C ARG A 56 6.54 9.66 -5.01
N GLY A 57 7.22 8.52 -5.17
CA GLY A 57 7.18 7.73 -6.39
C GLY A 57 5.76 7.26 -6.74
N PHE A 58 5.03 6.73 -5.76
CA PHE A 58 3.64 6.34 -5.93
C PHE A 58 2.77 7.54 -6.32
N CYS A 59 2.85 8.65 -5.58
CA CYS A 59 2.00 9.81 -5.82
C CYS A 59 2.28 10.47 -7.17
N GLU A 60 3.54 10.59 -7.58
CA GLU A 60 3.94 11.16 -8.87
C GLU A 60 3.44 10.29 -10.04
N SER A 61 3.50 8.96 -9.91
CA SER A 61 2.99 8.05 -10.96
C SER A 61 1.48 8.12 -11.18
N HIS A 62 0.73 8.63 -10.20
CA HIS A 62 -0.74 8.68 -10.20
C HIS A 62 -1.32 10.09 -10.13
N ASP A 63 -0.50 11.14 -10.18
CA ASP A 63 -0.89 12.55 -10.02
C ASP A 63 -1.72 12.79 -8.74
N LEU A 64 -1.22 12.27 -7.62
CA LEU A 64 -1.87 12.36 -6.31
C LEU A 64 -1.14 13.35 -5.40
N GLY A 65 -1.89 13.97 -4.48
CA GLY A 65 -1.31 14.67 -3.34
C GLY A 65 -0.65 13.69 -2.36
N TYR A 66 0.44 14.10 -1.71
CA TYR A 66 1.21 13.22 -0.81
C TYR A 66 0.47 12.79 0.47
N GLU A 67 -0.64 13.44 0.81
CA GLU A 67 -1.54 13.02 1.88
C GLU A 67 -2.51 11.90 1.46
N ALA A 68 -2.74 11.73 0.16
CA ALA A 68 -3.74 10.83 -0.37
C ALA A 68 -3.51 9.34 0.01
N PRO A 69 -2.27 8.81 0.05
CA PRO A 69 -2.02 7.45 0.53
C PRO A 69 -2.40 7.27 2.00
N ARG A 70 -2.09 8.24 2.85
CA ARG A 70 -2.42 8.23 4.29
C ARG A 70 -3.93 8.31 4.50
N GLU A 71 -4.62 9.19 3.78
CA GLU A 71 -6.08 9.29 3.82
C GLU A 71 -6.76 8.01 3.34
N ALA A 72 -6.27 7.43 2.25
CA ALA A 72 -6.77 6.14 1.76
C ALA A 72 -6.57 5.03 2.79
N ARG A 73 -5.41 5.00 3.46
CA ARG A 73 -5.10 4.01 4.49
C ARG A 73 -6.07 4.09 5.67
N ALA A 74 -6.43 5.30 6.08
CA ALA A 74 -7.38 5.54 7.18
C ALA A 74 -8.79 5.01 6.89
N LEU A 75 -9.18 4.89 5.62
CA LEU A 75 -10.48 4.37 5.20
C LEU A 75 -10.52 2.83 5.09
N LEU A 76 -9.36 2.17 5.19
CA LEU A 76 -9.24 0.71 5.09
C LEU A 76 -9.27 0.04 6.47
N PRO A 77 -9.61 -1.26 6.55
CA PRO A 77 -9.61 -2.01 7.80
C PRO A 77 -8.30 -1.83 8.58
N GLY A 78 -8.40 -1.66 9.90
CA GLY A 78 -7.24 -1.47 10.77
C GLY A 78 -6.46 -0.16 10.55
N GLY A 79 -6.99 0.81 9.80
CA GLY A 79 -6.37 2.11 9.54
C GLY A 79 -6.98 3.29 10.27
N GLY A 80 -8.17 3.09 10.84
CA GLY A 80 -8.79 4.08 11.72
C GLY A 80 -8.09 4.14 13.07
N GLU A 81 -8.20 5.29 13.74
CA GLU A 81 -7.83 5.41 15.15
C GLU A 81 -8.60 4.35 15.96
N VAL A 82 -7.85 3.39 16.51
CA VAL A 82 -8.37 2.49 17.54
C VAL A 82 -8.60 3.33 18.80
N HIS A 83 -9.81 3.85 18.95
CA HIS A 83 -10.28 4.41 20.22
C HIS A 83 -10.48 3.27 21.21
N TRP A 84 -9.46 2.99 22.01
CA TRP A 84 -9.61 2.19 23.22
C TRP A 84 -10.30 3.07 24.27
N THR A 85 -11.63 2.95 24.39
CA THR A 85 -12.34 3.38 25.60
C THR A 85 -12.13 2.39 26.72
#